data_AF-A0A286E9C4-F1
#
_entry.id   AF-A0A286E9C4-F1
#
_cell.length_a   1.000
_cell.length_b   1.000
_cell.length_c   1.000
_cell.angle_alpha   90.00
_cell.angle_beta   90.00
_cell.angle_gamma   90.00
#
_symmetry.space_group_name_H-M   'P 1'
#
loop_
_entity.id
_entity.type
_entity.pdbx_description
1 polymer ?
#
loop_
_entity_poly.entity_id
_entity_poly.type
_entity_poly.pdbx_seq_one_letter_code
_entity_poly.pdbx_strand_id
1 'polypeptide(L)'
;MTDQQQGRWTADHLADASTRQMWLEQRLMAIQASAEGLMRLAQETEADLREMPLEGDRMGQARVRAWRTVHPLRSAYRHLRSASSAVQRFEARYVQVTEELPQRREIAASTRARRAAARRRRLELAAGNVERLADRQGATEQQSAGAGGGFLQKKAQ
;
A
#
# COMPACT_ATOMS: atom_id res chain seq x y z
N MET A 1 -15.39 1.48 36.10
CA MET A 1 -15.22 1.51 34.63
C MET A 1 -14.84 0.08 34.22
N THR A 2 -15.82 -0.80 34.11
CA THR A 2 -16.50 -1.29 32.88
C THR A 2 -15.97 -2.67 32.45
N ASP A 3 -16.42 -3.69 33.18
CA ASP A 3 -16.25 -5.12 32.86
C ASP A 3 -17.18 -5.61 31.72
N GLN A 4 -17.98 -4.74 31.11
CA GLN A 4 -18.91 -5.11 30.03
C GLN A 4 -18.26 -5.24 28.64
N GLN A 5 -16.93 -5.12 28.52
CA GLN A 5 -16.24 -5.34 27.23
C GLN A 5 -15.73 -6.77 27.02
N GLN A 6 -15.85 -7.66 28.01
CA GLN A 6 -15.26 -9.01 27.94
C GLN A 6 -15.80 -9.91 26.80
N GLY A 7 -16.89 -9.52 26.11
CA GLY A 7 -17.43 -10.27 24.97
C GLY A 7 -17.35 -9.57 23.61
N ARG A 8 -16.83 -8.33 23.52
CA ARG A 8 -16.89 -7.52 22.30
C ARG A 8 -15.49 -7.26 21.78
N TRP A 9 -15.15 -7.82 20.62
CA TRP A 9 -13.90 -7.57 19.92
C TRP A 9 -13.76 -6.06 19.61
N THR A 10 -12.83 -5.39 20.31
CA THR A 10 -12.46 -3.99 20.05
C THR A 10 -11.16 -3.88 19.27
N ALA A 11 -10.87 -2.69 18.71
CA ALA A 11 -9.63 -2.43 18.00
C ALA A 11 -8.37 -2.72 18.85
N ASP A 12 -8.47 -2.53 20.17
CA ASP A 12 -7.36 -2.77 21.10
C ASP A 12 -6.95 -4.26 21.15
N HIS A 13 -7.92 -5.17 21.01
CA HIS A 13 -7.66 -6.61 20.95
C HIS A 13 -6.93 -7.01 19.66
N LEU A 14 -7.03 -6.22 18.60
CA LEU A 14 -6.35 -6.48 17.33
C LEU A 14 -4.89 -6.00 17.32
N ALA A 15 -4.47 -5.20 18.31
CA ALA A 15 -3.09 -4.74 18.42
C ALA A 15 -2.15 -5.89 18.79
N ASP A 16 -2.57 -6.77 19.70
CA ASP A 16 -1.83 -7.98 20.04
C ASP A 16 -1.90 -9.01 18.90
N ALA A 17 -0.73 -9.50 18.47
CA ALA A 17 -0.63 -10.44 17.37
C ALA A 17 -1.31 -11.77 17.66
N SER A 18 -1.18 -12.28 18.89
CA SER A 18 -1.76 -13.58 19.26
C SER A 18 -3.29 -13.54 19.29
N THR A 19 -3.84 -12.48 19.87
CA THR A 19 -5.28 -12.24 19.98
C THR A 19 -5.90 -11.97 18.60
N ARG A 20 -5.21 -11.21 17.74
CA ARG A 20 -5.60 -10.99 16.35
C ARG A 20 -5.63 -12.29 15.56
N GLN A 21 -4.62 -13.15 15.70
CA GLN A 21 -4.54 -14.42 14.98
C GLN A 21 -5.70 -15.35 15.38
N MET A 22 -5.94 -15.49 16.68
CA MET A 22 -7.06 -16.27 17.21
C MET A 22 -8.40 -15.76 16.66
N TRP A 23 -8.60 -14.44 16.61
CA TRP A 23 -9.80 -13.85 16.04
C TRP A 23 -9.98 -14.20 14.55
N LEU A 24 -8.89 -14.09 13.77
CA LEU A 24 -8.91 -14.43 12.35
C LEU A 24 -9.28 -15.88 12.12
N GLU A 25 -8.70 -16.79 12.88
CA GLU A 25 -8.99 -18.23 12.81
C GLU A 25 -10.46 -18.52 13.14
N GLN A 26 -10.97 -17.98 14.26
CA GLN A 26 -12.39 -18.11 14.62
C GLN A 26 -13.31 -17.58 13.51
N ARG A 27 -12.95 -16.44 12.91
CA ARG A 27 -13.77 -15.84 11.86
C ARG A 27 -13.72 -16.63 10.55
N LEU A 28 -12.56 -17.17 10.20
CA LEU A 28 -12.40 -18.05 9.04
C LEU A 28 -13.22 -19.33 9.20
N MET A 29 -13.17 -19.96 10.38
CA MET A 29 -13.99 -21.15 10.68
C MET A 29 -15.49 -20.85 10.54
N ALA A 30 -15.97 -19.72 11.09
CA ALA A 30 -17.37 -19.34 10.99
C ALA A 30 -17.82 -19.09 9.54
N ILE A 31 -16.99 -18.42 8.74
CA ILE A 31 -17.27 -18.16 7.31
C ILE A 31 -17.28 -19.48 6.52
N GLN A 32 -16.31 -20.37 6.77
CA GLN A 32 -16.23 -21.67 6.11
C GLN A 32 -17.47 -22.53 6.42
N ALA A 33 -17.85 -22.64 7.69
CA ALA A 33 -19.03 -23.39 8.10
C ALA A 33 -20.32 -22.85 7.44
N SER A 34 -20.46 -21.52 7.36
CA SER A 34 -21.60 -20.87 6.69
C SER A 34 -21.60 -21.15 5.17
N ALA A 35 -20.43 -21.11 4.53
CA ALA A 35 -20.29 -21.37 3.11
C ALA A 35 -20.64 -22.83 2.78
N GLU A 36 -20.12 -23.79 3.55
CA GLU A 36 -20.42 -25.21 3.40
C GLU A 36 -21.91 -25.50 3.58
N GLY A 37 -22.56 -24.88 4.58
CA GLY A 37 -24.00 -24.98 4.80
C GLY A 37 -24.81 -24.52 3.57
N LEU A 38 -24.46 -23.38 2.97
CA LEU A 38 -25.14 -22.87 1.78
C LEU A 38 -24.93 -23.79 0.55
N MET A 39 -23.72 -24.32 0.38
CA MET A 39 -23.44 -25.21 -0.74
C MET A 39 -24.18 -26.55 -0.61
N ARG A 40 -24.23 -27.11 0.61
CA ARG A 40 -25.00 -28.32 0.91
C ARG A 40 -26.48 -28.11 0.63
N LEU A 41 -27.07 -27.04 1.17
CA LEU A 41 -28.47 -26.70 0.94
C LEU A 41 -28.77 -26.52 -0.56
N ALA A 42 -27.87 -25.86 -1.30
CA ALA A 42 -28.03 -25.69 -2.74
C ALA A 42 -27.98 -27.01 -3.52
N GLN A 43 -27.22 -28.01 -3.06
CA GLN A 43 -27.15 -29.33 -3.70
C GLN A 43 -28.41 -30.15 -3.40
N GLU A 44 -28.83 -30.20 -2.14
CA GLU A 44 -30.04 -30.89 -1.69
C GLU A 44 -31.28 -30.32 -2.39
N THR A 45 -31.46 -28.99 -2.36
CA THR A 45 -32.58 -28.33 -3.04
C THR A 45 -32.56 -28.54 -4.55
N GLU A 46 -31.38 -28.59 -5.20
CA GLU A 46 -31.31 -28.83 -6.64
C GLU A 46 -31.69 -30.27 -6.99
N ALA A 47 -31.29 -31.25 -6.16
CA ALA A 47 -31.67 -32.65 -6.32
C ALA A 47 -33.19 -32.81 -6.19
N ASP A 48 -33.77 -32.28 -5.11
CA ASP A 48 -35.21 -32.35 -4.85
C ASP A 48 -36.02 -31.73 -6.00
N LEU A 49 -35.64 -30.54 -6.46
CA LEU A 49 -36.33 -29.85 -7.55
C LEU A 49 -36.17 -30.52 -8.93
N ARG A 50 -35.12 -31.32 -9.13
CA ARG A 50 -34.94 -32.10 -10.36
C ARG A 50 -35.85 -33.32 -10.39
N GLU A 51 -36.15 -33.89 -9.24
CA GLU A 51 -37.04 -35.05 -9.08
C GLU A 51 -38.53 -34.65 -9.10
N MET A 52 -38.83 -33.35 -9.04
CA MET A 52 -40.18 -32.79 -9.10
C MET A 52 -40.44 -32.04 -10.42
N PRO A 53 -40.68 -32.75 -11.54
CA PRO A 53 -41.15 -32.12 -12.77
C PRO A 53 -42.56 -31.54 -12.54
N LEU A 54 -42.80 -30.35 -13.10
CA LEU A 54 -44.13 -29.74 -13.11
C LEU A 54 -44.87 -30.17 -14.38
N GLU A 55 -46.20 -30.16 -14.30
CA GLU A 55 -47.04 -30.40 -15.46
C GLU A 55 -46.72 -29.39 -16.59
N GLY A 56 -46.47 -29.90 -17.79
CA GLY A 56 -46.07 -29.10 -18.95
C GLY A 56 -44.55 -28.84 -19.08
N ASP A 57 -43.72 -29.31 -18.15
CA ASP A 57 -42.26 -29.25 -18.32
C ASP A 57 -41.81 -30.04 -19.56
N ARG A 58 -41.10 -29.36 -20.47
CA ARG A 58 -40.40 -30.03 -21.59
C ARG A 58 -39.12 -30.72 -21.09
N MET A 59 -38.54 -31.62 -21.89
CA MET A 59 -37.30 -32.33 -21.53
C MET A 59 -36.22 -31.35 -21.07
N GLY A 60 -35.73 -31.54 -19.84
CA GLY A 60 -34.68 -30.74 -19.22
C GLY A 60 -35.13 -29.42 -18.57
N GLN A 61 -36.39 -28.99 -18.72
CA GLN A 61 -36.87 -27.74 -18.09
C GLN A 61 -36.86 -27.81 -16.57
N ALA A 62 -37.22 -28.95 -15.97
CA ALA A 62 -37.11 -29.18 -14.53
C ALA A 62 -35.67 -28.96 -14.03
N ARG A 63 -34.68 -29.45 -14.78
CA ARG A 63 -33.25 -29.25 -14.46
C ARG A 63 -32.83 -27.79 -14.54
N VAL A 64 -33.29 -27.06 -15.56
CA VAL A 64 -32.99 -25.63 -15.71
C VAL A 64 -33.65 -24.81 -14.59
N ARG A 65 -34.91 -25.12 -14.25
CA ARG A 65 -35.63 -24.50 -13.14
C ARG A 65 -34.88 -24.73 -11.83
N ALA A 66 -34.57 -25.98 -11.50
CA ALA A 66 -33.82 -26.35 -10.30
C ALA A 66 -32.50 -25.56 -10.21
N TRP A 67 -31.72 -25.54 -11.31
CA TRP A 67 -30.46 -24.80 -11.37
C TRP A 67 -30.64 -23.29 -11.13
N ARG A 68 -31.65 -22.67 -11.73
CA ARG A 68 -31.97 -21.25 -11.53
C ARG A 68 -32.40 -20.96 -10.10
N THR A 69 -33.21 -21.82 -9.51
CA THR A 69 -33.70 -21.67 -8.13
C THR A 69 -32.55 -21.70 -7.11
N VAL A 70 -31.57 -22.58 -7.28
CA VAL A 70 -30.43 -22.69 -6.35
C VAL A 70 -29.28 -21.72 -6.66
N HIS A 71 -29.34 -21.01 -7.79
CA HIS A 71 -28.29 -20.08 -8.21
C HIS A 71 -27.96 -19.00 -7.15
N PRO A 72 -28.92 -18.36 -6.46
CA PRO A 72 -28.63 -17.39 -5.39
C PRO A 72 -27.79 -17.98 -4.25
N LEU A 73 -28.08 -19.21 -3.82
CA LEU A 73 -27.31 -19.91 -2.77
C LEU A 73 -25.86 -20.15 -3.19
N ARG A 74 -25.66 -20.59 -4.44
CA ARG A 74 -24.32 -20.75 -5.04
C ARG A 74 -23.58 -19.42 -5.13
N SER A 75 -24.28 -18.33 -5.41
CA SER A 75 -23.69 -17.00 -5.42
C SER A 75 -23.25 -16.57 -4.02
N ALA A 76 -24.11 -16.76 -3.02
CA ALA A 76 -23.79 -16.47 -1.62
C ALA A 76 -22.58 -17.28 -1.12
N TYR A 77 -22.49 -18.58 -1.47
CA TYR A 77 -21.29 -19.40 -1.24
C TYR A 77 -20.02 -18.77 -1.82
N ARG A 78 -20.06 -18.32 -3.08
CA ARG A 78 -18.90 -17.67 -3.72
C ARG A 78 -18.52 -16.37 -3.01
N HIS A 79 -19.49 -15.56 -2.61
CA HIS A 79 -19.23 -14.33 -1.86
C HIS A 79 -18.59 -14.62 -0.50
N LEU A 80 -19.04 -15.63 0.23
CA LEU A 80 -18.40 -16.04 1.49
C LEU A 80 -16.97 -16.54 1.29
N ARG A 81 -16.69 -17.27 0.21
CA ARG A 81 -15.30 -17.66 -0.13
C ARG A 81 -14.43 -16.45 -0.49
N SER A 82 -14.98 -15.46 -1.20
CA SER A 82 -14.25 -14.21 -1.43
C SER A 82 -14.01 -13.44 -0.13
N ALA A 83 -14.96 -13.48 0.81
CA ALA A 83 -14.81 -12.88 2.12
C ALA A 83 -13.72 -13.56 2.96
N SER A 84 -13.61 -14.89 2.94
CA SER A 84 -12.52 -15.59 3.65
C SER A 84 -11.14 -15.21 3.09
N SER A 85 -11.00 -15.07 1.77
CA SER A 85 -9.77 -14.56 1.16
C SER A 85 -9.49 -13.09 1.50
N ALA A 86 -10.51 -12.28 1.77
CA ALA A 86 -10.33 -10.91 2.26
C ALA A 86 -9.84 -10.90 3.71
N VAL A 87 -10.39 -11.77 4.56
CA VAL A 87 -9.98 -11.95 5.96
C VAL A 87 -8.54 -12.44 6.05
N GLN A 88 -8.12 -13.41 5.24
CA GLN A 88 -6.72 -13.86 5.20
C GLN A 88 -5.74 -12.74 4.82
N ARG A 89 -6.16 -11.82 3.94
CA ARG A 89 -5.34 -10.67 3.53
C ARG A 89 -5.31 -9.55 4.57
N PHE A 90 -6.20 -9.57 5.56
CA PHE A 90 -6.26 -8.53 6.58
C PHE A 90 -4.98 -8.47 7.40
N GLU A 91 -4.46 -9.60 7.87
CA GLU A 91 -3.28 -9.64 8.75
C GLU A 91 -2.06 -8.99 8.09
N ALA A 92 -1.72 -9.43 6.88
CA ALA A 92 -0.62 -8.87 6.11
C ALA A 92 -0.78 -7.36 5.90
N ARG A 93 -2.01 -6.91 5.62
CA ARG A 93 -2.29 -5.48 5.45
C ARG A 93 -2.18 -4.71 6.77
N TYR A 94 -2.60 -5.30 7.88
CA TYR A 94 -2.47 -4.69 9.21
C TYR A 94 -0.99 -4.45 9.52
N VAL A 95 -0.18 -5.52 9.49
CA VAL A 95 1.28 -5.46 9.73
C VAL A 95 1.97 -4.41 8.84
N GLN A 96 1.67 -4.42 7.53
CA GLN A 96 2.24 -3.45 6.60
C GLN A 96 1.94 -1.99 6.99
N VAL A 97 0.75 -1.70 7.52
CA VAL A 97 0.31 -0.33 7.80
C VAL A 97 0.71 0.11 9.21
N THR A 98 0.61 -0.76 10.20
CA THR A 98 0.85 -0.40 11.61
C THR A 98 2.30 -0.56 12.03
N GLU A 99 3.01 -1.57 11.50
CA GLU A 99 4.37 -1.89 11.92
C GLU A 99 5.40 -1.43 10.89
N GLU A 100 5.22 -1.78 9.61
CA GLU A 100 6.23 -1.49 8.58
C GLU A 100 6.21 -0.04 8.10
N LEU A 101 5.03 0.56 7.92
CA LEU A 101 4.91 1.89 7.35
C LEU A 101 5.62 2.99 8.18
N PRO A 102 5.51 3.00 9.53
CA PRO A 102 6.30 3.92 10.36
C PRO A 102 7.81 3.77 10.15
N GLN A 103 8.32 2.53 10.16
CA GLN A 103 9.74 2.26 9.93
C GLN A 103 10.20 2.77 8.55
N ARG A 104 9.39 2.52 7.51
CA ARG A 104 9.65 3.04 6.16
C ARG A 104 9.66 4.57 6.11
N ARG A 105 8.79 5.24 6.86
CA ARG A 105 8.75 6.71 6.94
C ARG A 105 9.99 7.28 7.62
N GLU A 106 10.48 6.65 8.68
CA GLU A 106 11.72 7.05 9.37
C GLU A 106 12.95 6.89 8.47
N ILE A 107 13.06 5.76 7.78
CA ILE A 107 14.14 5.51 6.80
C ILE A 107 14.07 6.54 5.67
N ALA A 108 12.87 6.84 5.16
CA ALA A 108 12.69 7.85 4.12
C ALA A 108 13.03 9.27 4.62
N ALA A 109 12.73 9.60 5.88
CA ALA A 109 13.06 10.88 6.49
C ALA A 109 14.58 11.03 6.67
N SER A 110 15.26 10.03 7.22
CA SER A 110 16.72 10.05 7.40
C SER A 110 17.47 10.12 6.06
N THR A 111 17.00 9.38 5.05
CA THR A 111 17.56 9.44 3.69
C THR A 111 17.39 10.83 3.07
N ARG A 112 16.20 11.44 3.22
CA ARG A 112 15.95 12.82 2.76
C ARG A 112 16.86 13.83 3.47
N ALA A 113 17.03 13.71 4.79
CA ALA A 113 17.92 14.56 5.56
C ALA A 113 19.38 14.45 5.09
N ARG A 114 19.88 13.22 4.88
CA ARG A 114 21.24 12.97 4.35
C ARG A 114 21.42 13.60 2.96
N ARG A 115 20.46 13.41 2.05
CA ARG A 115 20.49 14.00 0.71
C ARG A 115 20.46 15.54 0.76
N ALA A 116 19.63 16.11 1.61
CA ALA A 116 19.55 17.56 1.80
C ALA A 116 20.87 18.13 2.35
N ALA A 117 21.48 17.48 3.35
CA ALA A 117 22.78 17.89 3.89
C ALA A 117 23.89 17.79 2.84
N ALA A 118 23.95 16.71 2.05
CA ALA A 118 24.90 16.57 0.95
C ALA A 118 24.72 17.65 -0.12
N ARG A 119 23.47 18.00 -0.45
CA ARG A 119 23.16 19.08 -1.38
C ARG A 119 23.62 20.44 -0.84
N ARG A 120 23.38 20.74 0.44
CA ARG A 120 23.84 21.98 1.09
C ARG A 120 25.36 22.10 1.03
N ARG A 121 26.09 21.05 1.43
CA ARG A 121 27.56 21.03 1.35
C ARG A 121 28.09 21.27 -0.06
N ARG A 122 27.45 20.69 -1.09
CA ARG A 122 27.83 20.94 -2.49
C ARG A 122 27.61 22.39 -2.90
N LEU A 123 26.51 23.00 -2.48
CA LEU A 123 26.22 24.41 -2.76
C LEU A 123 27.18 25.34 -2.03
N GLU A 124 27.52 25.07 -0.78
CA GLU A 124 28.53 25.81 -0.01
C GLU A 124 29.92 25.73 -0.66
N LEU A 125 30.36 24.53 -1.06
CA LEU A 125 31.62 24.35 -1.80
C LEU A 125 31.62 25.08 -3.15
N ALA A 126 30.50 25.07 -3.86
CA ALA A 126 30.35 25.79 -5.12
C ALA A 126 30.40 27.31 -4.91
N ALA A 127 29.70 27.82 -3.89
CA ALA A 127 29.73 29.25 -3.54
C ALA A 127 31.14 29.71 -3.16
N GLY A 128 31.84 28.97 -2.30
CA GLY A 128 33.22 29.28 -1.93
C GLY A 128 34.24 29.09 -3.07
N ASN A 129 33.91 28.35 -4.13
CA ASN A 129 34.71 28.29 -5.35
C ASN A 129 34.48 29.51 -6.25
N VAL A 130 33.23 29.99 -6.33
CA VAL A 130 32.89 31.21 -7.09
C VAL A 130 33.56 32.43 -6.45
N GLU A 131 33.52 32.55 -5.12
CA GLU A 131 34.17 33.63 -4.38
C GLU A 131 35.70 33.65 -4.64
N ARG A 132 36.36 32.49 -4.57
CA ARG A 132 37.79 32.36 -4.90
C ARG A 132 38.15 32.68 -6.35
N LEU A 133 37.23 32.46 -7.29
CA LEU A 133 37.43 32.83 -8.70
C LEU A 133 37.25 34.33 -8.92
N ALA A 134 36.28 34.95 -8.23
CA ALA A 134 36.07 36.39 -8.26
C ALA A 134 37.27 37.15 -7.68
N ASP A 135 37.84 36.71 -6.55
CA ASP A 135 39.04 37.32 -5.97
C ASP A 135 40.25 37.23 -6.90
N ARG A 136 40.40 36.10 -7.62
CA ARG A 136 41.48 35.92 -8.61
C ARG A 136 41.33 36.84 -9.82
N GLN A 137 40.10 37.09 -10.28
CA GLN A 137 39.82 38.00 -11.39
C GLN A 137 40.08 39.46 -10.99
N GLY A 138 39.65 39.88 -9.80
CA GLY A 138 39.98 41.22 -9.27
C GLY A 138 41.49 41.46 -9.12
N ALA A 139 42.25 40.43 -8.72
CA ALA A 139 43.71 40.52 -8.61
C ALA A 139 44.42 40.61 -9.99
N THR A 140 43.84 40.05 -11.05
CA THR A 140 44.42 40.11 -12.41
C THR A 140 44.13 41.43 -13.11
N GLU A 141 42.99 42.07 -12.84
CA GLU A 141 42.66 43.40 -13.36
C GLU A 141 43.51 44.52 -12.73
N GLN A 142 43.89 44.39 -11.45
CA GLN A 142 44.81 45.35 -10.82
C GLN A 142 46.27 45.23 -11.33
N GLN A 143 46.70 44.06 -11.81
CA GLN A 143 48.03 43.91 -12.42
C GLN A 143 48.10 44.40 -13.87
N SER A 144 46.99 44.39 -14.64
CA SER A 144 46.98 44.90 -16.02
C SER A 144 46.90 46.43 -16.10
N ALA A 145 46.29 47.08 -15.11
CA ALA A 145 46.25 48.55 -15.01
C ALA A 145 47.62 49.20 -14.70
N GLY A 146 48.61 48.44 -14.23
CA GLY A 146 49.96 48.93 -13.91
C GLY A 146 50.98 48.83 -15.04
N ALA A 147 50.69 48.12 -16.14
CA ALA A 147 51.68 47.77 -17.18
C ALA A 147 51.57 48.58 -18.50
N GLY A 148 50.69 49.60 -18.56
CA GLY A 148 50.38 50.36 -19.79
C GLY A 148 51.09 51.71 -19.98
N GLY A 149 52.08 52.05 -19.16
CA GLY A 149 52.72 53.38 -19.17
C GLY A 149 54.19 53.35 -19.55
N GLY A 150 54.53 53.16 -20.83
CA GLY A 150 55.93 53.36 -21.24
C GLY A 150 56.32 52.78 -22.59
N PHE A 151 55.78 53.28 -23.70
CA PHE A 151 56.52 53.23 -24.95
C PHE A 151 56.04 54.32 -25.92
N LEU A 152 57.01 54.96 -26.58
CA LEU A 152 56.91 55.87 -27.73
C LEU A 152 56.87 57.39 -27.43
N GLN A 153 58.06 57.99 -27.42
CA GLN A 153 58.34 59.10 -28.35
C GLN A 153 59.83 59.16 -28.72
N LYS A 154 60.12 58.87 -29.99
CA LYS A 154 61.39 59.08 -30.68
C LYS A 154 61.15 60.15 -31.76
N LYS A 155 62.14 61.05 -31.91
CA LYS A 155 62.50 61.90 -33.06
C LYS A 155 61.67 63.17 -33.36
N ALA A 156 62.32 64.32 -33.21
CA ALA A 156 62.52 65.37 -34.21
C ALA A 156 63.60 66.33 -33.64
N GLN A 157 64.81 66.33 -34.22
CA GLN A 157 65.38 67.38 -35.08
C GLN A 157 65.80 68.63 -34.31
#